data_AF-A0A2A4R9A8-F1
#
_entry.id   AF-A0A2A4R9A8-F1
#
_cell.length_a   1.000
_cell.length_b   1.000
_cell.length_c   1.000
_cell.angle_alpha   90.00
_cell.angle_beta   90.00
_cell.angle_gamma   90.00
#
_symmetry.space_group_name_H-M   'P 1'
#
loop_
_entity.id
_entity.type
_entity.pdbx_description
1 polymer ?
#
loop_
_entity_poly.entity_id
_entity_poly.type
_entity_poly.pdbx_seq_one_letter_code
_entity_poly.pdbx_strand_id
1 'polypeptide(L)'
;MKLDIFCPNRPISLWIKFSGSFRVIVCSCNIISDKEIEQAVLDLLAEDAYRLIVPVQVYHTMQQRGKCCSCFPGVIDIIVRVTEAFHRENDVAEPEIVSLIDNLKSEHEQCETVRMLARMRLKKHRAA
;
A
#
# COMPACT_ATOMS: atom_id res chain seq x y z
N MET A 1 -27.59 -23.80 1.68
CA MET A 1 -27.36 -23.16 0.36
C MET A 1 -26.04 -22.42 0.44
N LYS A 2 -24.97 -23.00 -0.09
CA LYS A 2 -23.67 -22.35 -0.23
C LYS A 2 -23.74 -21.48 -1.49
N LEU A 3 -23.59 -20.17 -1.35
CA LEU A 3 -23.32 -19.28 -2.48
C LEU A 3 -21.80 -19.21 -2.62
N ASP A 4 -21.24 -20.22 -3.28
CA ASP A 4 -19.85 -20.23 -3.71
C ASP A 4 -19.73 -19.27 -4.91
N ILE A 5 -19.60 -17.96 -4.64
CA ILE A 5 -19.28 -16.92 -5.65
C ILE A 5 -17.77 -16.64 -5.67
N PHE A 6 -16.95 -17.64 -5.40
CA PHE A 6 -15.50 -17.52 -5.55
C PHE A 6 -15.11 -17.97 -6.96
N CYS A 7 -15.09 -17.05 -7.92
CA CYS A 7 -14.56 -17.31 -9.25
C CYS A 7 -13.10 -16.80 -9.28
N PRO A 8 -12.09 -17.68 -9.28
CA PRO A 8 -10.70 -17.33 -8.95
C PRO A 8 -9.92 -16.59 -10.05
N ASN A 9 -10.54 -16.19 -11.16
CA ASN A 9 -9.86 -15.54 -12.29
C ASN A 9 -10.82 -14.65 -13.11
N ARG A 10 -11.36 -13.58 -12.53
CA ARG A 10 -12.15 -12.58 -13.28
C ARG A 10 -11.45 -11.22 -13.19
N PRO A 11 -11.14 -10.53 -14.30
CA PRO A 11 -10.46 -9.23 -14.28
C PRO A 11 -11.33 -8.16 -13.59
N ILE A 12 -10.71 -7.17 -12.94
CA ILE A 12 -11.28 -6.04 -12.17
C ILE A 12 -12.30 -5.30 -13.02
N SER A 13 -12.00 -5.14 -14.30
CA SER A 13 -12.91 -4.55 -15.30
C SER A 13 -14.24 -5.30 -15.45
N LEU A 14 -14.24 -6.63 -15.22
CA LEU A 14 -15.43 -7.47 -15.15
C LEU A 14 -16.01 -7.57 -13.73
N TRP A 15 -15.23 -7.37 -12.65
CA TRP A 15 -15.71 -7.38 -11.26
C TRP A 15 -16.53 -6.11 -10.92
N ILE A 16 -16.07 -4.95 -11.40
CA ILE A 16 -16.82 -3.68 -11.37
C ILE A 16 -18.16 -3.84 -12.11
N LYS A 17 -18.19 -4.61 -13.21
CA LYS A 17 -19.39 -4.84 -14.04
C LYS A 17 -20.31 -5.98 -13.55
N PHE A 18 -19.82 -6.94 -12.76
CA PHE A 18 -20.56 -8.16 -12.41
C PHE A 18 -20.94 -8.31 -10.94
N SER A 19 -20.49 -7.40 -10.06
CA SER A 19 -21.09 -7.23 -8.74
C SER A 19 -22.51 -6.66 -8.93
N GLY A 20 -23.49 -7.56 -9.04
CA GLY A 20 -24.90 -7.22 -9.22
C GLY A 20 -25.39 -6.19 -8.21
N SER A 21 -25.44 -4.93 -8.66
CA SER A 21 -26.39 -3.88 -8.31
C SER A 21 -27.02 -3.92 -6.91
N PHE A 22 -26.21 -3.82 -5.85
CA PHE A 22 -26.71 -3.28 -4.60
C PHE A 22 -25.72 -2.22 -4.09
N ARG A 23 -26.01 -0.95 -4.40
CA ARG A 23 -25.30 0.21 -3.83
C ARG A 23 -25.66 0.28 -2.35
N VAL A 24 -24.81 -0.26 -1.49
CA VAL A 24 -24.98 -0.14 -0.05
C VAL A 24 -24.46 1.22 0.39
N ILE A 25 -25.29 2.00 1.08
CA ILE A 25 -24.78 3.20 1.77
C ILE A 25 -23.93 2.73 2.95
N VAL A 26 -22.63 2.97 2.87
CA VAL A 26 -21.67 2.61 3.91
C VAL A 26 -21.54 3.74 4.94
N CYS A 27 -21.63 5.00 4.49
CA CYS A 27 -21.59 6.16 5.38
C CYS A 27 -22.88 6.95 5.30
N SER A 28 -23.71 6.88 6.34
CA SER A 28 -24.96 7.65 6.43
C SER A 28 -24.72 9.16 6.57
N CYS A 29 -23.62 9.58 7.21
CA CYS A 29 -23.34 10.99 7.50
C CYS A 29 -22.98 11.84 6.28
N ASN A 30 -22.35 11.21 5.28
CA ASN A 30 -21.95 11.84 4.03
C ASN A 30 -22.66 11.24 2.81
N ILE A 31 -23.54 10.25 3.03
CA ILE A 31 -24.30 9.53 2.00
C ILE A 31 -23.33 8.95 0.95
N ILE A 32 -22.36 8.16 1.43
CA ILE A 32 -21.35 7.52 0.58
C ILE A 32 -21.69 6.05 0.41
N SER A 33 -21.70 5.59 -0.83
CA SER A 33 -21.88 4.20 -1.23
C SER A 33 -20.58 3.41 -1.24
N ASP A 34 -20.70 2.09 -1.14
CA ASP A 34 -19.61 1.14 -1.33
C ASP A 34 -18.84 1.38 -2.64
N LYS A 35 -19.54 1.66 -3.75
CA LYS A 35 -18.93 1.91 -5.06
C LYS A 35 -18.08 3.16 -5.13
N GLU A 36 -18.49 4.23 -4.44
CA GLU A 36 -17.68 5.44 -4.34
C GLU A 36 -16.39 5.19 -3.56
N ILE A 37 -16.45 4.38 -2.51
CA ILE A 37 -15.29 3.96 -1.73
C ILE A 37 -14.38 3.07 -2.59
N GLU A 38 -14.92 2.07 -3.29
CA GLU A 38 -14.16 1.18 -4.17
C GLU A 38 -13.40 1.99 -5.24
N GLN A 39 -14.06 2.95 -5.88
CA GLN A 39 -13.43 3.79 -6.89
C GLN A 39 -12.31 4.66 -6.28
N ALA A 40 -12.56 5.31 -5.14
CA ALA A 40 -11.55 6.12 -4.48
C ALA A 40 -10.31 5.31 -4.06
N VAL A 41 -10.48 4.04 -3.65
CA VAL A 41 -9.37 3.13 -3.35
C VAL A 41 -8.60 2.77 -4.62
N LEU A 42 -9.29 2.47 -5.72
CA LEU A 42 -8.64 2.19 -7.01
C LEU A 42 -7.84 3.39 -7.52
N ASP A 43 -8.38 4.60 -7.38
CA ASP A 43 -7.69 5.83 -7.78
C ASP A 43 -6.40 6.03 -6.97
N LEU A 44 -6.44 5.73 -5.66
CA LEU A 44 -5.26 5.77 -4.78
C LEU A 44 -4.21 4.72 -5.15
N LEU A 45 -4.63 3.50 -5.50
CA LEU A 45 -3.75 2.41 -5.92
C LEU A 45 -3.15 2.64 -7.32
N ALA A 46 -3.88 3.33 -8.20
CA ALA A 46 -3.39 3.73 -9.52
C ALA A 46 -2.29 4.80 -9.41
N GLU A 47 -2.36 5.67 -8.41
CA GLU A 47 -1.29 6.64 -8.09
C GLU A 47 -0.06 5.95 -7.49
N ASP A 48 -0.25 5.08 -6.50
CA ASP A 48 0.81 4.32 -5.84
C ASP A 48 0.27 2.98 -5.33
N ALA A 49 0.65 1.90 -6.02
CA ALA A 49 0.16 0.55 -5.77
C ALA A 49 0.51 0.02 -4.37
N TYR A 50 1.56 0.53 -3.70
CA TYR A 50 2.03 0.00 -2.42
C TYR A 50 1.76 0.95 -1.25
N ARG A 51 1.05 2.06 -1.46
CA ARG A 51 0.77 2.98 -0.36
C ARG A 51 -0.15 2.33 0.67
N LEU A 52 0.11 2.62 1.95
CA LEU A 52 -0.85 2.32 3.00
C LEU A 52 -2.08 3.23 2.85
N ILE A 53 -3.21 2.63 2.50
CA ILE A 53 -4.49 3.34 2.36
C ILE A 53 -5.24 3.32 3.70
N VAL A 54 -5.55 4.51 4.22
CA VAL A 54 -6.35 4.68 5.45
C VAL A 54 -7.69 5.34 5.15
N PRO A 55 -8.75 5.11 5.96
CA PRO A 55 -10.07 5.69 5.72
C PRO A 55 -10.07 7.21 5.54
N VAL A 56 -9.20 7.92 6.27
CA VAL A 56 -9.07 9.38 6.14
C VAL A 56 -8.62 9.79 4.73
N GLN A 57 -7.67 9.07 4.13
CA GLN A 57 -7.22 9.35 2.76
C GLN A 57 -8.34 9.10 1.75
N VAL A 58 -9.06 7.99 1.88
CA VAL A 58 -10.22 7.67 1.02
C VAL A 58 -11.25 8.79 1.05
N TYR A 59 -11.57 9.30 2.24
CA TYR A 59 -12.50 10.43 2.39
C TYR A 59 -11.95 11.73 1.81
N HIS A 60 -10.66 12.01 1.99
CA HIS A 60 -10.01 13.19 1.42
C HIS A 60 -10.03 13.16 -0.12
N THR A 61 -9.82 12.00 -0.75
CA THR A 61 -9.93 11.84 -2.21
C THR A 61 -11.32 12.23 -2.70
N MET A 62 -12.37 11.92 -1.93
CA MET A 62 -13.75 12.32 -2.23
C MET A 62 -14.10 13.75 -1.76
N GLN A 63 -13.14 14.53 -1.28
CA GLN A 63 -13.34 15.87 -0.69
C GLN A 63 -14.34 15.89 0.50
N GLN A 64 -14.43 14.77 1.22
CA GLN A 64 -15.30 14.61 2.39
C GLN A 64 -14.47 14.49 3.67
N ARG A 65 -15.09 14.80 4.82
CA ARG A 65 -14.53 14.54 6.15
C ARG A 65 -15.36 13.49 6.88
N GLY A 66 -14.72 12.58 7.60
CA GLY A 66 -15.41 11.68 8.52
C GLY A 66 -16.07 12.45 9.67
N LYS A 67 -17.40 12.37 9.79
CA LYS A 67 -18.17 13.07 10.84
C LYS A 67 -18.28 12.26 12.13
N CYS A 68 -18.79 11.02 12.05
CA CYS A 68 -18.97 10.12 13.20
C CYS A 68 -17.96 8.97 13.26
N CYS A 69 -17.27 8.68 12.15
CA CYS A 69 -16.29 7.61 11.98
C CYS A 69 -16.78 6.17 12.29
N SER A 70 -18.08 5.95 12.52
CA SER A 70 -18.63 4.61 12.81
C SER A 70 -18.62 3.67 11.61
N CYS A 71 -18.55 4.21 10.39
CA CYS A 71 -18.48 3.46 9.14
C CYS A 71 -17.06 2.96 8.80
N PHE A 72 -16.04 3.39 9.54
CA PHE A 72 -14.64 3.07 9.23
C PHE A 72 -14.33 1.58 9.16
N PRO A 73 -14.85 0.71 10.05
CA PRO A 73 -14.64 -0.74 9.93
C PRO A 73 -15.10 -1.28 8.56
N GLY A 74 -16.29 -0.88 8.09
CA GLY A 74 -16.78 -1.28 6.77
C GLY A 74 -15.96 -0.69 5.62
N VAL A 75 -15.42 0.52 5.78
CA VAL A 75 -14.48 1.11 4.81
C VAL A 75 -13.17 0.32 4.77
N ILE A 76 -12.65 -0.11 5.92
CA ILE A 76 -11.44 -0.94 6.01
C ILE A 76 -11.64 -2.27 5.29
N ASP A 77 -12.78 -2.93 5.48
CA ASP A 77 -13.11 -4.17 4.78
C ASP A 77 -13.10 -3.98 3.25
N ILE A 78 -13.61 -2.84 2.76
CA ILE A 78 -13.57 -2.50 1.34
C ILE A 78 -12.12 -2.25 0.89
N ILE A 79 -11.32 -1.49 1.65
CA ILE A 79 -9.91 -1.22 1.34
C ILE A 79 -9.14 -2.53 1.18
N VAL A 80 -9.26 -3.46 2.14
CA VAL A 80 -8.56 -4.75 2.11
C VAL A 80 -8.98 -5.54 0.88
N ARG A 81 -10.29 -5.72 0.67
CA ARG A 81 -10.83 -6.47 -0.47
C ARG A 81 -10.37 -5.92 -1.83
N VAL A 82 -10.43 -4.60 -2.00
CA VAL A 82 -10.07 -3.95 -3.27
C VAL A 82 -8.56 -4.01 -3.51
N THR A 83 -7.76 -3.78 -2.46
CA THR A 83 -6.29 -3.84 -2.55
C THR A 83 -5.82 -5.25 -2.91
N GLU A 84 -6.35 -6.28 -2.24
CA GLU A 84 -6.01 -7.68 -2.55
C GLU A 84 -6.39 -8.07 -3.98
N ALA A 85 -7.57 -7.64 -4.46
CA ALA A 85 -7.99 -7.88 -5.83
C ALA A 85 -7.08 -7.14 -6.83
N PHE A 86 -6.73 -5.89 -6.54
CA PHE A 86 -5.82 -5.08 -7.34
C PHE A 86 -4.45 -5.74 -7.51
N HIS A 87 -3.81 -6.16 -6.41
CA HIS A 87 -2.48 -6.79 -6.50
C HIS A 87 -2.49 -8.16 -7.14
N ARG A 88 -3.55 -8.95 -6.92
CA ARG A 88 -3.70 -10.27 -7.56
C ARG A 88 -3.73 -10.19 -9.07
N GLU A 89 -4.32 -9.14 -9.62
CA GLU A 89 -4.49 -9.00 -11.07
C GLU A 89 -3.34 -8.28 -11.76
N ASN A 90 -2.70 -7.33 -11.08
CA ASN A 90 -1.64 -6.56 -11.68
C ASN A 90 -0.28 -7.28 -11.66
N ASP A 91 -0.22 -8.51 -11.12
CA ASP A 91 0.97 -9.38 -11.02
C ASP A 91 2.25 -8.56 -10.78
N VAL A 92 2.15 -7.59 -9.87
CA VAL A 92 3.19 -6.59 -9.68
C VAL A 92 4.35 -7.36 -9.06
N ALA A 93 5.37 -7.62 -9.88
CA ALA A 93 6.53 -8.41 -9.51
C ALA A 93 6.94 -8.06 -8.09
N GLU A 94 7.11 -9.08 -7.24
CA GLU A 94 7.54 -8.87 -5.85
C GLU A 94 8.69 -7.87 -5.87
N PRO A 95 8.52 -6.68 -5.25
CA PRO A 95 9.56 -5.67 -5.29
C PRO A 95 10.80 -6.32 -4.69
N GLU A 96 11.95 -6.18 -5.35
CA GLU A 96 13.21 -6.64 -4.78
C GLU A 96 13.37 -6.00 -3.40
N ILE A 97 13.13 -6.78 -2.34
CA ILE A 97 13.15 -6.27 -0.97
C ILE A 97 14.62 -6.07 -0.61
N VAL A 98 15.13 -4.88 -0.90
CA VAL A 98 16.49 -4.49 -0.53
C VAL A 98 16.51 -4.12 0.96
N SER A 99 17.34 -4.81 1.74
CA SER A 99 17.59 -4.45 3.14
C SER A 99 18.43 -3.19 3.22
N LEU A 100 17.77 -2.03 3.34
CA LEU A 100 18.44 -0.73 3.50
C LEU A 100 19.42 -0.73 4.68
N ILE A 101 19.07 -1.44 5.76
CA ILE A 101 19.92 -1.55 6.96
C ILE A 101 21.22 -2.27 6.62
N ASP A 102 21.17 -3.36 5.86
CA ASP A 102 22.37 -4.12 5.52
C ASP A 102 23.26 -3.34 4.55
N ASN A 103 22.67 -2.60 3.61
CA ASN A 103 23.40 -1.69 2.74
C ASN A 103 24.12 -0.59 3.55
N LEU A 104 23.42 0.04 4.49
CA LEU A 104 24.00 1.08 5.34
C LEU A 104 25.16 0.56 6.20
N LYS A 105 25.05 -0.68 6.72
CA LYS A 105 26.13 -1.32 7.47
C LYS A 105 27.34 -1.59 6.60
N SER A 106 27.15 -2.17 5.41
CA SER A 106 28.23 -2.43 4.45
C SER A 106 28.99 -1.14 4.10
N GLU A 107 28.27 -0.07 3.75
CA GLU A 107 28.87 1.22 3.42
C GLU A 107 29.64 1.82 4.62
N HIS A 108 29.10 1.68 5.83
CA HIS A 108 29.76 2.12 7.05
C HIS A 108 31.08 1.37 7.31
N GLU A 109 31.07 0.05 7.19
CA GLU A 109 32.25 -0.81 7.37
C GLU A 109 33.35 -0.48 6.36
N GLN A 110 32.98 -0.22 5.10
CA GLN A 110 33.92 0.23 4.07
C GLN A 110 34.56 1.57 4.46
N CYS A 111 33.77 2.55 4.90
CA CYS A 111 34.26 3.84 5.37
C CYS A 111 35.21 3.70 6.57
N GLU A 112 34.87 2.88 7.55
CA GLU A 112 35.71 2.65 8.73
C GLU A 112 37.03 1.95 8.36
N THR A 113 37.00 1.01 7.42
CA THR A 113 38.20 0.35 6.89
C THR A 113 39.14 1.36 6.24
N VAL A 114 38.62 2.25 5.38
CA VAL A 114 39.41 3.31 4.75
C VAL A 114 40.00 4.26 5.79
N ARG A 115 39.21 4.66 6.80
CA ARG A 115 39.67 5.51 7.90
C ARG A 115 40.79 4.85 8.72
N MET A 116 40.66 3.56 9.01
CA MET A 116 41.67 2.78 9.72
C MET A 116 42.99 2.74 8.94
N LEU A 117 42.93 2.41 7.64
CA LEU A 117 44.12 2.36 6.77
C LEU A 117 44.82 3.72 6.70
N ALA A 118 44.07 4.82 6.57
CA ALA A 118 44.64 6.17 6.56
C ALA A 118 45.35 6.50 7.88
N ARG A 119 44.74 6.17 9.02
CA ARG A 119 45.36 6.34 10.35
C ARG A 119 46.65 5.52 10.49
N MET A 120 46.66 4.29 9.99
CA MET A 120 47.86 3.44 10.02
C MET A 120 48.99 4.00 9.15
N ARG A 121 48.68 4.49 7.94
CA ARG A 121 49.65 5.17 7.06
C ARG A 121 50.28 6.37 7.74
N LEU A 122 49.47 7.21 8.38
CA LEU A 122 49.94 8.37 9.16
C LEU A 122 50.86 7.98 10.32
N LYS A 123 50.52 6.93 11.08
CA LYS A 123 51.37 6.42 12.16
C LYS A 123 52.71 5.90 11.66
N LYS A 124 52.72 5.14 10.55
CA LYS A 124 53.95 4.62 9.94
C LYS A 124 54.87 5.75 9.48
N HIS A 125 54.31 6.79 8.85
CA HIS A 125 55.09 7.95 8.41
C HIS A 125 55.70 8.76 9.55
N ARG A 126 55.08 8.75 10.75
CA ARG A 126 55.57 9.45 11.94
C ARG A 126 56.65 8.68 12.71
N ALA A 127 56.84 7.39 12.42
CA ALA A 127 57.78 6.53 13.11
C ALA A 127 59.12 6.36 12.36
N ALA A 128 59.25 6.94 11.17
CA ALA A 128 60.47 7.02 10.37
C ALA A 128 61.08 8.43 10.49
#